data_AF-A0A354Y0Q9-F1
#
_entry.id   AF-A0A354Y0Q9-F1
#
_cell.length_a   1.000
_cell.length_b   1.000
_cell.length_c   1.000
_cell.angle_alpha   90.00
_cell.angle_beta   90.00
_cell.angle_gamma   90.00
#
_symmetry.space_group_name_H-M   'P 1'
#
loop_
_entity.id
_entity.type
_entity.pdbx_description
1 polymer ?
#
loop_
_entity_poly.entity_id
_entity_poly.type
_entity_poly.pdbx_seq_one_letter_code
_entity_poly.pdbx_strand_id
1 'polypeptide(L)'
;MIFKPYEVTYSPFRSFTRKEWSMLEDHPEFPIAGIDLTQLQALNEPLNVEEMEEIYIPLIRLLQIHITHYRNLHHEREEFFRNSSQTIPYIIGIAGSVA
;
A
#
# COMPACT_ATOMS: atom_id res chain seq x y z
N MET A 1 -20.14 7.30 9.97
CA MET A 1 -19.56 5.99 10.33
C MET A 1 -18.97 6.09 11.73
N ILE A 2 -19.28 5.15 12.63
CA ILE A 2 -18.77 5.18 14.00
C ILE A 2 -17.45 4.41 14.02
N PHE A 3 -16.33 5.12 14.10
CA PHE A 3 -15.04 4.52 14.38
C PHE A 3 -15.05 4.02 15.83
N LYS A 4 -15.01 2.69 16.02
CA LYS A 4 -14.82 2.11 17.36
C LYS A 4 -13.42 2.48 17.86
N PRO A 5 -13.28 3.03 19.08
CA PRO A 5 -11.97 3.22 19.70
C PRO A 5 -11.30 1.85 19.92
N TYR A 6 -10.03 1.76 19.54
CA TYR A 6 -9.26 0.51 19.48
C TYR A 6 -8.97 -0.07 20.86
N GLU A 7 -9.19 -1.38 21.04
CA GLU A 7 -8.61 -2.12 22.17
C GLU A 7 -7.12 -2.39 21.90
N VAL A 8 -6.27 -2.01 22.85
CA VAL A 8 -4.83 -2.24 22.80
C VAL A 8 -4.58 -3.73 22.99
N THR A 9 -4.34 -4.45 21.90
CA THR A 9 -3.79 -5.80 21.91
C THR A 9 -2.27 -5.71 21.83
N TYR A 10 -1.54 -6.50 22.63
CA TYR A 10 -0.07 -6.50 22.77
C TYR A 10 0.71 -6.96 21.50
N SER A 11 0.09 -6.90 20.32
CA SER A 11 0.67 -7.35 19.05
C SER A 11 1.33 -6.18 18.30
N PRO A 12 2.54 -6.36 17.72
CA PRO A 12 3.13 -5.37 16.83
C PRO A 12 2.41 -5.30 15.46
N PHE A 13 1.50 -6.24 15.18
CA PHE A 13 0.74 -6.32 13.94
C PHE A 13 -0.71 -5.90 14.15
N ARG A 14 -1.27 -5.23 13.14
CA ARG A 14 -2.72 -5.08 12.98
C ARG A 14 -3.26 -6.22 12.12
N SER A 15 -4.33 -6.84 12.59
CA SER A 15 -5.08 -7.83 11.84
C SER A 15 -6.39 -7.22 11.36
N PHE A 16 -6.77 -7.57 10.13
CA PHE A 16 -8.03 -7.17 9.51
C PHE A 16 -8.68 -8.39 8.89
N THR A 17 -10.00 -8.49 9.01
CA THR A 17 -10.77 -9.32 8.09
C THR A 17 -10.73 -8.67 6.69
N ARG A 18 -10.97 -9.48 5.64
CA ARG A 18 -11.05 -8.98 4.25
C ARG A 18 -11.99 -7.80 4.10
N LYS A 19 -13.16 -7.86 4.75
CA LYS A 19 -14.16 -6.80 4.75
C LYS A 19 -13.70 -5.52 5.47
N GLU A 20 -12.99 -5.66 6.59
CA GLU A 20 -12.44 -4.48 7.28
C GLU A 20 -11.33 -3.83 6.47
N TRP A 21 -10.50 -4.64 5.81
CA TRP A 21 -9.41 -4.18 4.96
C TRP A 21 -9.92 -3.41 3.73
N SER A 22 -10.92 -3.94 3.03
CA SER A 22 -11.49 -3.29 1.84
C SER A 22 -12.16 -1.95 2.15
N MET A 23 -12.61 -1.74 3.39
CA MET A 23 -13.19 -0.48 3.87
C MET A 23 -12.16 0.58 4.27
N LEU A 24 -10.85 0.27 4.28
CA LEU A 24 -9.81 1.25 4.63
C LEU A 24 -9.58 2.29 3.52
N GLU A 25 -9.97 1.97 2.28
CA GLU A 25 -9.95 2.91 1.18
C GLU A 25 -11.30 3.64 1.09
N ASP A 26 -11.29 4.95 1.33
CA ASP A 26 -12.49 5.81 1.25
C ASP A 26 -12.46 6.70 -0.01
N HIS A 27 -11.57 6.41 -0.97
CA HIS A 27 -11.34 7.25 -2.15
C HIS A 27 -12.11 6.73 -3.37
N PRO A 28 -13.20 7.42 -3.80
CA PRO A 28 -14.00 7.02 -4.95
C PRO A 28 -13.33 7.23 -6.31
N GLU A 29 -12.12 7.79 -6.35
CA GLU A 29 -11.43 8.21 -7.58
C GLU A 29 -10.15 7.42 -7.89
N PHE A 30 -9.84 6.33 -7.18
CA PHE A 30 -8.71 5.50 -7.57
C PHE A 30 -8.99 4.93 -8.98
N PRO A 31 -8.20 5.29 -10.01
CA PRO A 31 -8.61 5.04 -11.39
C PRO A 31 -8.30 3.59 -11.77
N ILE A 32 -9.15 2.66 -11.30
CA ILE A 32 -9.12 1.25 -11.72
C ILE A 32 -9.29 1.17 -13.24
N ALA A 33 -10.06 2.10 -13.82
CA ALA A 33 -10.36 2.17 -15.24
C ALA A 33 -9.13 2.28 -16.16
N GLY A 34 -7.95 2.63 -15.61
CA GLY A 34 -6.69 2.69 -16.37
C GLY A 34 -5.74 1.52 -16.15
N ILE A 35 -6.06 0.59 -15.24
CA ILE A 35 -5.19 -0.55 -14.92
C ILE A 35 -5.53 -1.69 -15.89
N ASP A 36 -4.62 -1.95 -16.82
CA ASP A 36 -4.73 -3.11 -17.72
C ASP A 36 -4.39 -4.39 -16.95
N LEU A 37 -5.43 -5.04 -16.42
CA LEU A 37 -5.31 -6.29 -15.68
C LEU A 37 -4.70 -7.41 -16.54
N THR A 38 -4.77 -7.34 -17.88
CA THR A 38 -4.18 -8.36 -18.75
C THR A 38 -2.64 -8.36 -18.71
N GLN A 39 -2.02 -7.21 -18.39
CA GLN A 39 -0.57 -7.11 -18.17
C GLN A 39 -0.14 -7.57 -16.78
N LEU A 40 -1.09 -7.68 -15.84
CA LEU A 40 -0.84 -8.05 -14.45
C LEU A 40 -1.21 -9.50 -14.14
N GLN A 41 -1.91 -10.18 -15.06
CA GLN A 41 -2.24 -11.59 -14.92
C GLN A 41 -0.97 -12.44 -15.08
N ALA A 42 -0.59 -13.11 -13.99
CA ALA A 42 0.34 -14.21 -14.07
C ALA A 42 -0.30 -15.38 -14.83
N LEU A 43 0.52 -16.19 -15.51
CA LEU A 43 0.08 -17.31 -16.35
C LEU A 43 -0.86 -18.32 -15.64
N ASN A 44 -0.91 -18.35 -14.30
CA ASN A 44 -1.60 -19.38 -13.53
C ASN A 44 -2.59 -18.86 -12.45
N GLU A 45 -2.75 -17.56 -12.24
CA GLU A 45 -3.70 -17.05 -11.24
C GLU A 45 -4.49 -15.84 -11.79
N PRO A 46 -5.81 -15.99 -12.01
CA PRO A 46 -6.61 -14.92 -12.56
C PRO A 46 -6.80 -13.82 -11.51
N LEU A 47 -6.03 -12.74 -11.65
CA LEU A 47 -6.32 -11.49 -10.97
C LEU A 47 -7.69 -10.98 -11.44
N ASN A 48 -8.67 -11.04 -10.56
CA ASN A 48 -10.03 -10.57 -10.82
C ASN A 48 -10.24 -9.16 -10.23
N VAL A 49 -11.28 -8.47 -10.71
CA VAL A 49 -11.58 -7.08 -10.35
C VAL A 49 -11.90 -6.94 -8.85
N GLU A 50 -12.61 -7.90 -8.28
CA GLU A 50 -13.00 -7.88 -6.86
C GLU A 50 -11.77 -7.95 -5.95
N GLU A 51 -10.78 -8.79 -6.27
CA GLU A 51 -9.55 -8.87 -5.50
C GLU A 51 -8.66 -7.63 -5.66
N MET A 52 -8.67 -7.02 -6.85
CA MET A 52 -8.03 -5.72 -7.05
C MET A 52 -8.63 -4.64 -6.17
N GLU A 53 -9.95 -4.53 -6.15
CA GLU A 53 -10.70 -3.55 -5.36
C GLU A 53 -10.54 -3.79 -3.86
N GLU A 54 -10.73 -5.04 -3.41
CA GLU A 54 -10.81 -5.34 -1.99
C GLU A 54 -9.46 -5.48 -1.31
N ILE A 55 -8.42 -5.94 -2.02
CA ILE A 55 -7.11 -6.27 -1.42
C ILE A 55 -6.02 -5.32 -1.89
N TYR A 56 -5.83 -5.22 -3.21
CA TYR A 56 -4.65 -4.56 -3.76
C TYR A 56 -4.73 -3.03 -3.75
N ILE A 57 -5.90 -2.42 -3.98
CA ILE A 57 -6.04 -0.96 -3.92
C ILE A 57 -5.76 -0.42 -2.51
N PRO A 58 -6.36 -0.95 -1.42
CA PRO A 58 -6.02 -0.50 -0.08
C PRO A 58 -4.52 -0.71 0.26
N LEU A 59 -3.91 -1.79 -0.25
CA LEU A 59 -2.48 -2.03 -0.10
C LEU A 59 -1.63 -0.98 -0.84
N ILE A 60 -1.98 -0.67 -2.08
CA ILE A 60 -1.29 0.37 -2.87
C ILE A 60 -1.40 1.71 -2.15
N ARG A 61 -2.58 2.06 -1.62
CA ARG A 61 -2.74 3.29 -0.83
C ARG A 61 -1.82 3.31 0.38
N LEU A 62 -1.77 2.22 1.14
CA LEU A 62 -0.87 2.11 2.29
C LEU A 62 0.59 2.30 1.87
N LEU A 63 1.02 1.65 0.79
CA LEU A 63 2.38 1.80 0.25
C LEU A 63 2.65 3.24 -0.20
N GLN A 64 1.68 3.92 -0.83
CA GLN A 64 1.82 5.32 -1.21
C GLN A 64 2.05 6.23 -0.01
N ILE A 65 1.36 5.99 1.12
CA ILE A 65 1.58 6.71 2.38
C ILE A 65 3.05 6.51 2.82
N HIS A 66 3.52 5.27 2.91
CA HIS A 66 4.90 4.97 3.30
C HIS A 66 5.94 5.61 2.38
N ILE A 67 5.76 5.51 1.06
CA ILE A 67 6.68 6.07 0.06
C ILE A 67 6.72 7.60 0.17
N THR A 68 5.56 8.24 0.33
CA THR A 68 5.47 9.70 0.45
C THR A 68 6.18 10.20 1.70
N HIS A 69 5.93 9.59 2.86
CA HIS A 69 6.59 9.99 4.10
C HIS A 69 8.09 9.71 4.10
N TYR A 70 8.52 8.58 3.52
CA TYR A 70 9.96 8.30 3.36
C TYR A 70 10.65 9.36 2.50
N ARG A 71 10.05 9.73 1.36
CA ARG A 71 10.60 10.76 0.47
C ARG A 71 10.67 12.12 1.15
N ASN A 72 9.63 12.51 1.88
CA ASN A 72 9.60 13.78 2.59
C ASN A 72 10.67 13.83 3.69
N LEU A 73 10.77 12.80 4.52
CA LEU A 73 11.78 12.70 5.56
C LEU A 73 13.20 12.74 4.96
N HIS A 74 13.41 12.03 3.86
CA HIS A 74 14.68 12.05 3.16
C HIS A 74 15.01 13.47 2.67
N HIS A 75 14.07 14.15 1.99
CA HIS A 75 14.27 15.51 1.50
C HIS A 75 14.62 16.49 2.63
N GLU A 76 13.84 16.51 3.71
CA GLU A 76 14.07 17.38 4.88
C GLU A 76 15.44 17.14 5.51
N ARG A 77 15.86 15.86 5.61
CA ARG A 77 17.18 15.50 6.14
C ARG A 77 18.32 16.03 5.27
N GLU A 78 18.20 15.92 3.95
CA GLU A 78 19.24 16.36 3.03
C GLU A 78 19.35 17.89 3.00
N GLU A 79 18.21 18.59 3.09
CA GLU A 79 18.17 20.05 3.25
C GLU A 79 18.90 20.49 4.53
N PHE A 80 18.65 19.81 5.66
CA PHE A 80 19.34 20.08 6.93
C PHE A 80 20.87 19.97 6.81
N PHE A 81 21.38 18.97 6.09
CA PHE A 81 22.81 18.78 5.86
C PHE A 81 23.37 19.57 4.68
N ARG A 82 22.56 20.38 3.99
CA ARG A 82 22.93 21.14 2.78
C ARG A 82 23.53 20.26 1.69
N ASN A 83 23.01 19.04 1.56
CA ASN A 83 23.50 18.07 0.59
C ASN A 83 22.54 18.00 -0.61
N SER A 84 23.08 18.05 -1.82
CA SER A 84 22.33 17.77 -3.04
C SER A 84 22.42 16.28 -3.35
N SER A 85 21.73 15.43 -2.57
CA SER A 85 21.71 14.00 -2.86
C SER A 85 20.74 13.68 -3.99
N GLN A 86 21.04 12.58 -4.69
CA GLN A 86 20.17 12.05 -5.73
C GLN A 86 18.96 11.36 -5.10
N THR A 87 17.82 11.36 -5.78
CA THR A 87 16.62 10.64 -5.34
C THR A 87 16.94 9.15 -5.12
N ILE A 88 16.80 8.69 -3.88
CA ILE A 88 17.03 7.28 -3.53
C ILE A 88 15.76 6.46 -3.87
N PRO A 89 15.90 5.30 -4.53
CA PRO A 89 14.76 4.43 -4.79
C PRO A 89 14.16 3.87 -3.50
N TYR A 90 12.84 3.73 -3.47
CA TYR A 90 12.13 3.03 -2.40
C TYR A 90 12.08 1.52 -2.75
N ILE A 91 12.61 0.67 -1.88
CA ILE A 91 12.70 -0.77 -2.12
C ILE A 91 11.56 -1.48 -1.39
N ILE A 92 10.76 -2.24 -2.13
CA ILE A 92 9.73 -3.15 -1.59
C ILE A 92 10.24 -4.58 -1.76
N GLY A 93 10.52 -5.27 -0.64
CA GLY A 93 10.87 -6.68 -0.64
C GLY A 93 9.61 -7.54 -0.56
N ILE A 94 9.42 -8.45 -1.51
CA ILE A 94 8.32 -9.42 -1.52
C ILE A 94 8.92 -10.81 -1.31
N ALA A 95 8.46 -11.53 -0.29
CA ALA A 95 8.92 -12.88 0.04
C ALA A 95 7.73 -13.84 0.13
N GLY A 96 7.93 -15.10 -0.24
CA GLY A 96 6.91 -16.15 -0.25
C GLY A 96 7.52 -17.52 -0.54
N SER A 97 6.79 -18.58 -0.17
CA SER A 97 7.16 -19.96 -0.52
C SER A 97 6.81 -20.26 -1.99
N VAL A 98 7.54 -21.18 -2.63
CA VAL A 98 7.38 -21.51 -4.07
C VAL A 98 6.16 -22.40 -4.33
N ALA A 99 5.68 -23.12 -3.31
CA ALA A 99 4.55 -24.07 -3.30
C ALA A 99 4.36 -24.87 -4.60
#